data_AF-A0A3D2DM66-F1
#
_entry.id   AF-A0A3D2DM66-F1
#
_cell.length_a   1.000
_cell.length_b   1.000
_cell.length_c   1.000
_cell.angle_alpha   90.00
_cell.angle_beta   90.00
_cell.angle_gamma   90.00
#
_symmetry.space_group_name_H-M   'P 1'
#
loop_
_entity.id
_entity.type
_entity.pdbx_description
1 polymer ?
#
loop_
_entity_poly.entity_id
_entity_poly.type
_entity_poly.pdbx_seq_one_letter_code
_entity_poly.pdbx_strand_id
1 'polypeptide(L)' 'FTEVAGIYPITPSSPMADVVDQWSAAGRKNIFGNTVKVTEMQSEAGAAGTVHGSLAAGALTTTFTASQGLLLMIP' A
#
# COMPACT_ATOMS: atom_id res chain seq x y z
N PHE A 1 5.13 -1.48 9.67
CA PHE A 1 6.44 -0.83 9.45
C PHE A 1 6.28 0.52 8.76
N THR A 2 5.35 0.66 7.81
CA THR A 2 5.02 1.90 7.08
C THR A 2 3.93 2.74 7.77
N GLU A 3 3.66 3.95 7.27
CA GLU A 3 2.54 4.81 7.70
C GLU A 3 1.34 4.71 6.74
N VAL A 4 1.59 4.63 5.43
CA VAL A 4 0.57 4.54 4.39
C VAL A 4 0.83 3.32 3.48
N ALA A 5 -0.23 2.67 3.00
CA ALA A 5 -0.16 1.64 1.97
C ALA A 5 -1.17 1.94 0.86
N GLY A 6 -0.69 2.26 -0.35
CA GLY A 6 -1.52 2.32 -1.55
C GLY A 6 -1.57 0.93 -2.18
N ILE A 7 -2.75 0.35 -2.35
CA ILE A 7 -2.90 -1.05 -2.80
C ILE A 7 -3.85 -1.20 -3.98
N TYR A 8 -3.67 -2.29 -4.72
CA TYR A 8 -4.63 -2.81 -5.68
C TYR A 8 -4.46 -4.35 -5.77
N PRO A 9 -5.54 -5.15 -5.78
CA PRO A 9 -5.44 -6.60 -5.70
C PRO A 9 -4.90 -7.22 -6.99
N ILE A 10 -3.82 -7.99 -6.88
CA ILE A 10 -3.23 -8.79 -7.95
C ILE A 10 -2.53 -10.04 -7.39
N THR A 11 -2.88 -11.22 -7.90
CA THR A 11 -2.25 -12.50 -7.52
C THR A 11 -0.81 -12.56 -8.06
N PRO A 12 0.18 -13.04 -7.29
CA PRO A 12 0.07 -13.64 -5.94
C PRO A 12 0.30 -12.66 -4.79
N SER A 13 0.37 -11.35 -5.05
CA SER A 13 0.69 -10.34 -4.03
C SER A 13 -0.48 -9.90 -3.15
N SER A 14 -1.74 -10.11 -3.56
CA SER A 14 -2.93 -9.71 -2.79
C SER A 14 -2.91 -10.09 -1.30
N PRO A 15 -2.48 -11.30 -0.89
CA PRO A 15 -2.46 -11.67 0.53
C PRO A 15 -1.61 -10.74 1.41
N MET A 16 -0.59 -10.07 0.86
CA MET A 16 0.21 -9.10 1.62
C MET A 16 -0.61 -7.86 1.99
N ALA A 17 -1.43 -7.36 1.05
CA ALA A 17 -2.32 -6.23 1.28
C ALA A 17 -3.43 -6.60 2.28
N ASP A 18 -4.04 -7.78 2.11
CA ASP A 18 -5.10 -8.29 2.99
C ASP A 18 -4.64 -8.41 4.45
N VAL A 19 -3.44 -8.95 4.67
CA VAL A 19 -2.88 -9.11 6.01
C VAL A 19 -2.60 -7.75 6.66
N VAL A 20 -2.13 -6.76 5.90
CA VAL A 20 -1.88 -5.41 6.41
C VAL A 20 -3.18 -4.69 6.74
N ASP A 21 -4.21 -4.84 5.90
CA ASP A 21 -5.54 -4.28 6.16
C ASP A 21 -6.16 -4.87 7.43
N GLN A 22 -6.12 -6.19 7.58
CA GLN A 22 -6.58 -6.88 8.80
C GLN A 22 -5.82 -6.42 10.04
N TRP A 23 -4.50 -6.27 9.96
CA TRP A 23 -3.70 -5.75 11.08
C TRP A 23 -4.06 -4.30 11.42
N SER A 24 -4.30 -3.46 10.42
CA SER A 24 -4.73 -2.07 10.65
C SER A 24 -6.10 -2.02 11.34
N ALA A 25 -7.07 -2.79 10.84
CA ALA A 25 -8.41 -2.92 11.42
C ALA A 25 -8.37 -3.48 12.86
N ALA A 26 -7.45 -4.40 13.14
CA ALA A 26 -7.20 -4.94 14.48
C ALA A 26 -6.42 -3.97 15.40
N GLY A 27 -6.11 -2.75 14.96
CA GLY A 27 -5.43 -1.74 15.76
C GLY A 27 -3.93 -1.96 15.94
N ARG A 28 -3.32 -2.88 15.18
CA ARG A 28 -1.88 -3.17 15.27
C ARG A 28 -1.08 -1.92 14.91
N LYS A 29 -0.22 -1.49 15.83
CA LYS A 29 0.61 -0.31 15.65
C LYS A 29 1.90 -0.63 14.90
N ASN A 30 2.32 0.31 14.06
CA ASN A 30 3.65 0.34 13.47
C ASN A 30 4.69 0.85 14.49
N ILE A 31 5.95 0.96 14.07
CA ILE A 31 7.06 1.41 14.93
C ILE A 31 6.93 2.87 15.38
N PHE A 32 6.02 3.64 14.78
CA PHE A 32 5.73 5.03 15.12
C PHE A 32 4.51 5.17 16.05
N GLY A 33 3.92 4.06 16.51
CA GLY A 33 2.75 4.06 17.39
C GLY A 33 1.40 4.27 16.68
N ASN A 34 1.37 4.26 15.35
CA ASN A 34 0.16 4.49 14.54
C ASN A 34 -0.31 3.22 13.80
N THR A 35 -1.59 3.10 13.49
CA THR A 35 -2.08 2.07 12.56
C THR A 35 -1.71 2.46 11.12
N VAL A 36 -1.51 1.48 10.25
CA VAL A 36 -1.19 1.76 8.83
C VAL A 36 -2.45 2.26 8.13
N LYS A 37 -2.39 3.39 7.41
CA LYS A 37 -3.48 3.83 6.56
C LYS A 37 -3.45 3.05 5.25
N VAL A 38 -4.37 2.11 5.07
CA VAL A 38 -4.52 1.33 3.84
C VAL A 38 -5.56 2.01 2.94
N THR A 39 -5.21 2.24 1.68
CA THR A 39 -6.11 2.82 0.67
C THR A 39 -6.06 1.96 -0.58
N GLU A 40 -7.18 1.34 -0.92
CA GLU A 40 -7.36 0.63 -2.18
C GLU A 40 -7.68 1.62 -3.31
N MET A 41 -6.94 1.52 -4.40
CA MET A 41 -7.07 2.40 -5.57
C MET A 41 -7.85 1.71 -6.69
N GLN A 42 -8.07 2.41 -7.79
CA GLN A 42 -8.77 1.87 -8.96
C GLN A 42 -7.91 0.97 -9.86
N SER A 43 -6.58 1.07 -9.74
CA SER A 43 -5.58 0.25 -10.46
C SER A 43 -4.22 0.37 -9.78
N GLU A 44 -3.27 -0.47 -10.19
CA GLU A 44 -1.86 -0.38 -9.75
C GLU A 44 -1.21 0.96 -10.13
N ALA A 45 -1.60 1.56 -11.26
CA ALA A 45 -1.15 2.92 -11.61
C ALA A 45 -1.66 3.96 -10.60
N GLY A 46 -2.92 3.82 -10.14
CA GLY A 46 -3.47 4.63 -9.07
C GLY A 46 -2.70 4.43 -7.76
N ALA A 47 -2.40 3.19 -7.41
CA ALA A 47 -1.59 2.86 -6.23
C ALA A 47 -0.17 3.44 -6.30
N ALA A 48 0.49 3.40 -7.47
CA ALA A 48 1.77 4.07 -7.68
C ALA A 48 1.67 5.59 -7.51
N GLY A 49 0.63 6.22 -8.05
CA GLY A 49 0.37 7.66 -7.83
C GLY A 49 0.19 8.01 -6.35
N THR A 50 -0.53 7.17 -5.59
CA THR A 50 -0.66 7.30 -4.14
C THR A 50 0.69 7.19 -3.43
N VAL A 51 1.50 6.19 -3.81
CA VAL A 51 2.85 6.02 -3.25
C VAL A 51 3.71 7.26 -3.53
N HIS A 52 3.72 7.74 -4.77
CA HIS A 52 4.48 8.91 -5.18
C HIS A 52 4.08 10.15 -4.37
N GLY A 53 2.79 10.49 -4.34
CA GLY A 53 2.29 11.66 -3.62
C GLY A 53 2.50 11.58 -2.11
N SER A 54 2.28 10.40 -1.52
CA SER A 54 2.45 10.18 -0.08
C SER A 54 3.91 10.26 0.37
N LEU A 55 4.84 9.70 -0.42
CA LEU A 55 6.27 9.85 -0.18
C LEU A 55 6.72 11.31 -0.33
N ALA A 56 6.26 12.01 -1.38
CA ALA A 56 6.57 13.42 -1.59
C ALA A 56 6.04 14.32 -0.45
N ALA A 57 4.92 13.95 0.17
CA ALA A 57 4.35 14.62 1.33
C ALA A 57 5.03 14.26 2.66
N GLY A 58 6.00 13.34 2.67
CA GLY A 58 6.82 13.00 3.84
C GLY A 58 6.34 11.81 4.66
N ALA A 59 5.43 10.99 4.15
CA ALA A 59 4.97 9.78 4.83
C ALA A 59 5.69 8.53 4.30
N LEU A 60 6.19 7.68 5.20
CA LEU A 60 6.72 6.38 4.81
C LEU A 60 5.58 5.55 4.21
N THR A 61 5.72 5.21 2.93
CA THR A 61 4.65 4.59 2.15
C THR A 61 5.13 3.32 1.48
N THR A 62 4.25 2.32 1.38
CA THR A 62 4.54 1.05 0.69
C THR A 62 3.40 0.66 -0.25
N THR A 63 3.64 -0.36 -1.08
CA THR A 63 2.64 -1.00 -1.93
C THR A 63 3.01 -2.46 -2.16
N PHE A 64 2.06 -3.27 -2.61
CA PHE A 64 2.23 -4.68 -2.93
C PHE A 64 1.68 -4.92 -4.33
N THR A 65 2.52 -5.43 -5.22
CA THR A 65 2.15 -5.69 -6.63
C THR A 65 2.98 -6.84 -7.20
N ALA A 66 2.59 -7.32 -8.38
CA ALA A 66 3.30 -8.35 -9.12
C ALA A 66 2.96 -8.27 -10.62
N SER A 67 3.76 -8.94 -11.47
CA SER A 67 3.41 -9.20 -12.88
C SER A 67 2.95 -7.93 -13.64
N GLN A 68 1.77 -7.96 -14.26
CA GLN A 68 1.20 -6.84 -15.02
C GLN A 68 0.94 -5.59 -14.17
N GLY A 69 0.70 -5.77 -12.87
CA GLY A 69 0.49 -4.66 -11.97
C GLY A 69 1.76 -3.83 -11.80
N LEU A 70 2.92 -4.48 -11.75
CA LEU A 70 4.20 -3.79 -11.69
C LEU A 70 4.47 -2.95 -12.95
N LEU A 71 4.02 -3.40 -14.12
CA LEU A 71 4.17 -2.64 -15.37
C LEU A 71 3.40 -1.30 -15.33
N LEU A 72 2.26 -1.27 -14.65
CA LEU A 72 1.45 -0.06 -14.47
C LEU A 72 2.05 0.91 -13.45
N MET A 73 3.08 0.50 -12.69
CA MET A 73 3.81 1.33 -11.73
C MET A 73 5.15 1.86 -12.26
N ILE A 74 5.51 1.56 -13.51
CA ILE A 74 6.77 2.03 -14.13
C ILE A 74 6.79 3.54 -14.39
N PRO A 75 5.70 4.18 -14.87
CA PRO A 75 5.69 5.63 -15.08
C PRO A 75 5.96 6.42 -13.78
#